data_AF-A0A3C0BKC6-F1
#
_entry.id   AF-A0A3C0BKC6-F1
#
_cell.length_a   1.000
_cell.length_b   1.000
_cell.length_c   1.000
_cell.angle_alpha   90.00
_cell.angle_beta   90.00
_cell.angle_gamma   90.00
#
_symmetry.space_group_name_H-M   'P 1'
#
loop_
_entity.id
_entity.type
_entity.pdbx_description
1 polymer ?
#
loop_
_entity_poly.entity_id
_entity_poly.type
_entity_poly.pdbx_seq_one_letter_code
_entity_poly.pdbx_strand_id
1 'polypeptide(L)'
;MSKSGFMCYNSIIMMILVEGSTFQMGSPTGMADERPVHTVTLDNFYMDEHEVTQSDWKKIMGTNPSYFSDNPEKGESQAKRPVEHISHYDAYVYCNKRSIAEKLTPCYVIGGTDNPEKWSKIPNEQNNLWDNVKCRWDVNGYRLPTEAEWEYAARGGIRNTQKKILKDADEN
;
A
#
# COMPACT_ATOMS: atom_id res chain seq x y z
N MET A 1 -6.85 9.80 -29.98
CA MET A 1 -7.83 9.84 -28.88
C MET A 1 -7.05 9.69 -27.58
N SER A 2 -6.83 10.81 -26.87
CA SER A 2 -6.05 10.85 -25.63
C SER A 2 -6.85 10.18 -24.52
N LYS A 3 -6.31 9.13 -23.90
CA LYS A 3 -6.90 8.51 -22.72
C LYS A 3 -6.71 9.47 -21.54
N SER A 4 -7.76 10.20 -21.19
CA SER A 4 -7.83 10.94 -19.93
C SER A 4 -7.61 9.96 -18.78
N GLY A 5 -6.57 10.20 -18.00
CA GLY A 5 -6.37 9.53 -16.72
C GLY A 5 -7.56 9.84 -15.81
N PHE A 6 -8.27 8.80 -15.40
CA PHE A 6 -9.25 8.88 -14.33
C PHE A 6 -8.47 9.15 -13.03
N MET A 7 -8.29 10.42 -12.69
CA MET A 7 -8.04 10.81 -11.31
C MET A 7 -9.27 10.40 -10.49
N CYS A 8 -9.10 9.61 -9.43
CA CYS A 8 -10.15 9.36 -8.46
C CYS A 8 -10.45 10.68 -7.70
N TYR A 9 -11.32 11.52 -8.26
CA TYR A 9 -11.68 12.87 -7.80
C TYR A 9 -12.31 12.96 -6.40
N ASN A 10 -12.43 11.85 -5.66
CA ASN A 10 -13.05 11.77 -4.34
C ASN A 10 -12.15 11.16 -3.25
N SER A 11 -10.89 10.82 -3.55
CA SER A 11 -9.96 10.31 -2.53
C SER A 11 -9.27 11.46 -1.80
N ILE A 12 -9.10 11.34 -0.48
CA ILE A 12 -8.38 12.33 0.35
C ILE A 12 -6.89 12.34 -0.01
N ILE A 13 -6.39 11.24 -0.59
CA ILE A 13 -4.99 10.99 -0.95
C ILE A 13 -4.92 10.45 -2.38
N MET A 14 -4.01 10.97 -3.20
CA MET A 14 -3.92 10.57 -4.60
C MET A 14 -3.37 9.14 -4.74
N MET A 15 -4.11 8.29 -5.46
CA MET A 15 -3.64 6.98 -5.88
C MET A 15 -3.36 6.94 -7.38
N ILE A 16 -2.38 6.14 -7.76
CA ILE A 16 -2.01 5.86 -9.14
C ILE A 16 -2.50 4.47 -9.54
N LEU A 17 -2.99 4.35 -10.78
CA LEU A 17 -3.29 3.05 -11.38
C LEU A 17 -1.97 2.35 -11.72
N VAL A 18 -1.80 1.15 -11.20
CA VAL A 18 -0.76 0.21 -11.59
C VAL A 18 -1.40 -0.83 -12.50
N GLU A 19 -1.06 -0.78 -13.79
CA GLU A 19 -1.55 -1.75 -14.78
C GLU A 19 -0.92 -3.13 -14.51
N GLY A 20 -1.78 -4.11 -14.27
CA GLY A 20 -1.44 -5.49 -14.01
C GLY A 20 -0.75 -6.16 -15.20
N SER A 21 0.15 -7.09 -14.88
CA SER A 21 0.85 -7.90 -15.87
C SER A 21 1.45 -9.14 -15.17
N THR A 22 2.09 -9.99 -15.97
CA THR A 22 2.93 -11.07 -15.48
C THR A 22 4.38 -10.58 -15.35
N PHE A 23 5.03 -10.88 -14.22
CA PHE A 23 6.43 -10.55 -13.98
C PHE A 23 7.17 -11.65 -13.20
N GLN A 24 8.51 -11.55 -13.20
CA GLN A 24 9.38 -12.40 -12.40
C GLN A 24 9.65 -11.72 -11.06
N MET A 25 9.14 -12.30 -9.98
CA MET A 25 9.34 -11.85 -8.60
C MET A 25 10.58 -12.51 -8.00
N GLY A 26 11.32 -11.78 -7.16
CA GLY A 26 12.56 -12.22 -6.54
C GLY A 26 13.83 -11.89 -7.33
N SER A 27 14.96 -12.43 -6.91
CA SER A 27 16.27 -12.11 -7.46
C SER A 27 17.19 -13.33 -7.55
N PRO A 28 17.79 -13.65 -8.72
CA PRO A 28 18.67 -14.81 -8.85
C PRO A 28 19.98 -14.63 -8.05
N THR A 29 20.38 -13.38 -7.79
CA THR A 29 21.57 -13.01 -7.02
C THR A 29 21.24 -12.42 -5.65
N GLY A 30 19.96 -12.39 -5.27
CA GLY A 30 19.49 -11.86 -3.99
C GLY A 30 19.78 -12.77 -2.80
N MET A 31 19.28 -12.41 -1.63
CA MET A 31 19.35 -13.25 -0.42
C MET A 31 18.52 -14.53 -0.54
N ALA A 32 18.58 -15.40 0.47
CA ALA A 32 17.93 -16.71 0.42
C ALA A 32 16.39 -16.63 0.38
N ASP A 33 15.83 -15.62 1.05
CA ASP A 33 14.40 -15.27 1.08
C ASP A 33 13.92 -14.57 -0.20
N GLU A 34 14.83 -14.03 -1.01
CA GLU A 34 14.52 -13.46 -2.34
C GLU A 34 14.51 -14.52 -3.46
N ARG A 35 14.70 -15.80 -3.13
CA ARG A 35 14.83 -16.93 -4.07
C ARG A 35 13.80 -18.04 -3.76
N PRO A 36 13.43 -18.86 -4.77
CA PRO A 36 13.77 -18.72 -6.18
C PRO A 36 12.94 -17.64 -6.86
N VAL A 37 13.47 -17.17 -7.99
CA VAL A 37 12.68 -16.34 -8.91
C VAL A 37 11.49 -17.15 -9.40
N HIS A 38 10.29 -16.58 -9.32
CA HIS A 38 9.06 -17.23 -9.75
C HIS A 38 8.14 -16.25 -10.47
N THR A 39 7.22 -16.79 -11.26
CA THR A 39 6.29 -16.01 -12.08
C THR A 39 5.05 -15.65 -11.29
N VAL A 40 4.70 -14.37 -11.27
CA VAL A 40 3.47 -13.86 -10.65
C VAL A 40 2.68 -13.06 -11.68
N THR A 41 1.36 -13.25 -11.69
CA THR A 41 0.43 -12.45 -12.50
C THR A 41 -0.45 -11.63 -11.58
N LEU A 42 -0.50 -10.32 -11.82
CA LEU A 42 -1.30 -9.37 -11.06
C LEU A 42 -2.36 -8.75 -11.96
N ASP A 43 -3.56 -8.55 -11.41
CA ASP A 43 -4.58 -7.70 -12.01
C ASP A 43 -4.23 -6.21 -11.84
N ASN A 44 -5.00 -5.33 -12.46
CA ASN A 44 -4.89 -3.89 -12.22
C ASN A 44 -5.23 -3.57 -10.76
N PHE A 45 -4.43 -2.70 -10.13
CA PHE A 45 -4.71 -2.20 -8.80
C PHE A 45 -4.31 -0.73 -8.68
N TYR A 46 -4.75 -0.09 -7.60
CA TYR A 46 -4.34 1.28 -7.27
C TYR A 46 -3.39 1.25 -6.08
N MET A 47 -2.37 2.10 -6.10
CA MET A 47 -1.43 2.30 -4.99
C MET A 47 -1.29 3.80 -4.71
N ASP A 48 -1.10 4.18 -3.44
CA ASP A 48 -0.78 5.57 -3.10
C ASP A 48 0.52 5.98 -3.82
N GLU A 49 0.59 7.23 -4.31
CA GLU A 49 1.78 7.72 -5.03
C GLU A 49 3.02 7.82 -4.12
N HIS A 50 2.80 8.09 -2.84
CA HIS A 50 3.81 8.26 -1.81
C HIS A 50 3.42 7.46 -0.56
N GLU A 51 4.36 7.25 0.37
CA GLU A 51 4.02 6.69 1.68
C GLU A 51 2.98 7.56 2.39
N VAL A 52 2.14 6.94 3.23
CA VAL A 52 1.15 7.69 4.02
C VAL A 52 1.86 8.79 4.82
N THR A 53 1.49 10.05 4.59
CA THR A 53 2.17 11.17 5.25
C THR A 53 1.70 11.32 6.70
N GLN A 54 2.51 11.97 7.53
CA GLN A 54 2.10 12.32 8.90
C GLN A 54 0.81 13.15 8.93
N SER A 55 0.61 14.04 7.94
CA SER A 55 -0.61 14.83 7.86
C SER A 55 -1.84 13.99 7.53
N ASP A 56 -1.71 13.02 6.62
CA ASP A 56 -2.79 12.13 6.22
C ASP A 56 -3.14 11.13 7.31
N TRP A 57 -2.12 10.58 7.96
CA TRP A 57 -2.28 9.78 9.17
C TRP A 57 -3.09 10.53 10.22
N LYS A 58 -2.69 11.76 10.57
CA LYS A 58 -3.37 12.55 11.59
C LYS A 58 -4.83 12.89 11.23
N LYS A 59 -5.15 13.11 9.96
CA LYS A 59 -6.54 13.33 9.52
C LYS A 59 -7.44 12.11 9.80
N ILE A 60 -6.92 10.90 9.60
CA ILE A 60 -7.70 9.65 9.73
C ILE A 60 -7.66 9.08 11.16
N MET A 61 -6.49 9.12 11.79
CA MET A 61 -6.23 8.48 13.09
C MET A 61 -6.36 9.44 14.27
N GLY A 62 -6.29 10.76 14.03
CA GLY A 62 -6.37 11.81 15.05
C GLY A 62 -5.08 12.04 15.84
N THR A 63 -4.07 11.19 15.69
CA THR A 63 -2.78 11.25 16.39
C THR A 63 -1.61 11.32 15.40
N ASN A 64 -0.39 11.53 15.88
CA ASN A 64 0.83 11.38 15.10
C ASN A 64 1.86 10.60 15.94
N PRO A 65 2.12 9.31 15.66
CA PRO A 65 3.04 8.49 16.44
C PRO A 65 4.51 8.67 16.04
N SER A 66 4.77 9.44 14.97
CA SER A 66 6.11 9.59 14.40
C SER A 66 7.12 10.16 15.39
N TYR A 67 8.26 9.50 15.50
CA TYR A 67 9.44 10.00 16.21
C TYR A 67 9.99 11.24 15.52
N PHE A 68 10.09 11.20 14.20
CA PHE A 68 10.53 12.33 13.40
C PHE A 68 9.37 13.29 13.11
N SER A 69 8.76 13.82 14.16
CA SER A 69 7.55 14.65 14.11
C SER A 69 7.80 16.16 14.06
N ASP A 70 9.06 16.59 14.16
CA ASP A 70 9.48 17.98 14.06
C ASP A 70 10.86 18.14 13.37
N ASN A 71 11.33 19.39 13.30
CA ASN A 71 12.65 19.78 12.79
C ASN A 71 13.00 19.17 11.41
N PRO A 72 12.15 19.38 10.37
CA PRO A 72 12.46 18.91 9.03
C PRO A 72 13.71 19.61 8.47
N GLU A 73 14.41 18.96 7.55
CA GLU A 73 15.54 19.56 6.85
C GLU A 73 15.11 20.79 6.04
N LYS A 74 16.07 21.67 5.73
CA LYS A 74 15.77 22.92 5.03
C LYS A 74 15.13 22.65 3.66
N GLY A 75 13.91 23.13 3.48
CA GLY A 75 13.15 22.96 2.23
C GLY A 75 12.18 21.79 2.25
N GLU A 76 12.20 20.97 3.30
CA GLU A 76 11.23 19.90 3.50
C GLU A 76 9.97 20.39 4.23
N SER A 77 8.88 19.64 4.05
CA SER A 77 7.62 19.89 4.75
C SER A 77 7.37 18.77 5.75
N GLN A 78 7.34 19.11 7.05
CA GLN A 78 7.04 18.15 8.12
C GLN A 78 5.73 17.38 7.86
N ALA A 79 4.70 18.07 7.35
CA ALA A 79 3.41 17.48 7.06
C ALA A 79 3.47 16.39 5.96
N LYS A 80 4.46 16.47 5.06
CA LYS A 80 4.64 15.54 3.93
C LYS A 80 5.63 14.42 4.21
N ARG A 81 6.26 14.39 5.39
CA ARG A 81 7.12 13.28 5.80
C ARG A 81 6.26 12.01 5.98
N PRO A 82 6.82 10.83 5.70
CA PRO A 82 6.12 9.58 5.96
C PRO A 82 5.79 9.46 7.45
N VAL A 83 4.63 8.88 7.75
CA VAL A 83 4.34 8.42 9.09
C VAL A 83 5.20 7.19 9.40
N GLU A 84 5.81 7.19 10.57
CA GLU A 84 6.61 6.09 11.09
C GLU A 84 6.35 5.88 12.59
N HIS A 85 6.99 4.87 13.20
CA HIS A 85 6.63 4.31 14.52
C HIS A 85 5.19 3.76 14.60
N ILE A 86 4.78 3.03 13.56
CA ILE A 86 3.50 2.32 13.53
C ILE A 86 3.73 0.81 13.43
N SER A 87 2.84 0.02 14.02
CA SER A 87 2.80 -1.43 13.81
C SER A 87 1.95 -1.78 12.58
N HIS A 88 2.02 -3.04 12.15
CA HIS A 88 1.09 -3.58 11.14
C HIS A 88 -0.39 -3.48 11.57
N TYR A 89 -0.67 -3.51 12.87
CA TYR A 89 -2.03 -3.44 13.41
C TYR A 89 -2.58 -2.02 13.28
N ASP A 90 -1.74 -1.01 13.51
CA ASP A 90 -2.10 0.38 13.27
C ASP A 90 -2.43 0.62 11.80
N ALA A 91 -1.67 -0.02 10.89
CA ALA A 91 -1.92 0.07 9.46
C ALA A 91 -3.28 -0.55 9.06
N TYR A 92 -3.66 -1.70 9.63
CA TYR A 92 -4.99 -2.28 9.39
C TYR A 92 -6.13 -1.34 9.80
N VAL A 93 -5.99 -0.70 10.97
CA VAL A 93 -6.94 0.30 11.46
C VAL A 93 -6.98 1.51 10.54
N TYR A 94 -5.83 2.04 10.15
CA TYR A 94 -5.74 3.16 9.22
C TYR A 94 -6.46 2.87 7.91
N CYS A 95 -6.18 1.73 7.27
CA CYS A 95 -6.82 1.31 6.03
C CYS A 95 -8.34 1.25 6.15
N ASN A 96 -8.87 0.63 7.21
CA ASN A 96 -10.32 0.54 7.40
C ASN A 96 -10.94 1.90 7.73
N LYS A 97 -10.29 2.73 8.56
CA LYS A 97 -10.78 4.08 8.87
C LYS A 97 -10.78 4.99 7.64
N ARG A 98 -9.73 4.97 6.82
CA ARG A 98 -9.68 5.69 5.54
C ARG A 98 -10.78 5.21 4.61
N SER A 99 -11.02 3.91 4.54
CA SER A 99 -12.10 3.33 3.72
C SER A 99 -13.46 3.90 4.14
N ILE A 100 -13.76 3.92 5.43
CA ILE A 100 -15.02 4.47 5.98
C ILE A 100 -15.13 5.98 5.71
N ALA A 101 -14.05 6.73 5.94
CA ALA A 101 -14.01 8.17 5.70
C ALA A 101 -14.35 8.54 4.25
N GLU A 102 -14.00 7.66 3.31
CA GLU A 102 -14.25 7.83 1.87
C GLU A 102 -15.45 7.02 1.36
N LYS A 103 -16.28 6.48 2.28
CA LYS A 103 -17.50 5.72 1.96
C LYS A 103 -17.25 4.45 1.13
N LEU A 104 -16.10 3.82 1.32
CA LEU A 104 -15.72 2.53 0.76
C LEU A 104 -15.98 1.40 1.76
N THR A 105 -16.03 0.17 1.25
CA THR A 105 -16.23 -1.02 2.10
C THR A 105 -14.89 -1.50 2.64
N PRO A 106 -14.68 -1.58 3.98
CA PRO A 106 -13.36 -1.87 4.55
C PRO A 106 -12.83 -3.27 4.22
N CYS A 107 -11.51 -3.42 4.04
CA CYS A 107 -10.91 -4.71 3.67
C CYS A 107 -10.72 -5.64 4.87
N TYR A 108 -10.23 -5.12 5.99
CA TYR A 108 -9.81 -5.96 7.11
C TYR A 108 -10.96 -6.35 8.03
N VAL A 109 -10.97 -7.59 8.51
CA VAL A 109 -11.91 -8.14 9.49
C VAL A 109 -11.10 -8.72 10.64
N ILE A 110 -11.31 -8.18 11.84
CA ILE A 110 -10.68 -8.64 13.09
C ILE A 110 -11.81 -8.94 14.08
N GLY A 111 -11.76 -10.10 14.75
CA GLY A 111 -12.81 -10.51 15.68
C GLY A 111 -14.21 -10.61 15.06
N GLY A 112 -14.29 -10.87 13.74
CA GLY A 112 -15.55 -11.01 13.03
C GLY A 112 -16.24 -9.71 12.62
N THR A 113 -15.58 -8.55 12.77
CA THR A 113 -16.11 -7.26 12.34
C THR A 113 -15.08 -6.49 11.50
N ASP A 114 -15.57 -5.76 10.50
CA ASP A 114 -14.81 -4.85 9.63
C ASP A 114 -14.80 -3.40 10.15
N ASN A 115 -15.67 -3.07 11.10
CA ASN A 115 -15.71 -1.75 11.72
C ASN A 115 -14.59 -1.59 12.79
N PRO A 116 -13.60 -0.70 12.59
CA PRO A 116 -12.50 -0.48 13.52
C PRO A 116 -12.94 0.14 14.86
N GLU A 117 -14.11 0.78 14.95
CA GLU A 117 -14.65 1.29 16.22
C GLU A 117 -15.11 0.18 17.17
N LYS A 118 -15.36 -1.03 16.64
CA LYS A 118 -15.74 -2.20 17.41
C LYS A 118 -14.56 -3.08 17.81
N TRP A 119 -13.35 -2.76 17.35
CA TRP A 119 -12.16 -3.52 17.71
C TRP A 119 -11.69 -3.16 19.11
N SER A 120 -10.95 -4.08 19.72
CA SER A 120 -10.23 -3.82 20.98
C SER A 120 -9.20 -2.71 20.78
N LYS A 121 -8.61 -2.24 21.88
CA LYS A 121 -7.38 -1.43 21.82
C LYS A 121 -6.35 -2.13 20.93
N ILE A 122 -5.66 -1.34 20.10
CA ILE A 122 -4.57 -1.83 19.24
C ILE A 122 -3.47 -2.43 20.13
N PRO A 123 -3.04 -3.68 19.91
CA PRO A 123 -1.99 -4.31 20.70
C PRO A 123 -0.62 -3.66 20.48
N ASN A 124 0.18 -3.57 21.54
CA ASN A 124 1.58 -3.12 21.47
C ASN A 124 2.58 -4.29 21.37
N GLU A 125 2.07 -5.52 21.37
CA GLU A 125 2.82 -6.77 21.31
C GLU A 125 2.02 -7.78 20.50
N GLN A 126 2.62 -8.94 20.24
CA GLN A 126 1.99 -9.99 19.44
C GLN A 126 0.62 -10.37 20.01
N ASN A 127 -0.37 -10.47 19.12
CA ASN A 127 -1.72 -10.82 19.50
C ASN A 127 -2.37 -11.76 18.48
N ASN A 128 -2.70 -12.98 18.93
CA ASN A 128 -3.26 -14.01 18.06
C ASN A 128 -4.52 -13.56 17.29
N LEU A 129 -5.38 -12.73 17.87
CA LEU A 129 -6.59 -12.27 17.19
C LEU A 129 -6.25 -11.35 16.01
N TRP A 130 -5.29 -10.45 16.22
CA TRP A 130 -4.88 -9.46 15.23
C TRP A 130 -3.91 -10.06 14.20
N ASP A 131 -3.11 -11.06 14.58
CA ASP A 131 -2.28 -11.86 13.67
C ASP A 131 -3.13 -12.66 12.68
N ASN A 132 -4.32 -13.10 13.09
CA ASN A 132 -5.27 -13.83 12.25
C ASN A 132 -6.29 -12.90 11.56
N VAL A 133 -5.90 -11.66 11.27
CA VAL A 133 -6.70 -10.71 10.48
C VAL A 133 -7.09 -11.33 9.14
N LYS A 134 -8.34 -11.11 8.72
CA LYS A 134 -8.80 -11.50 7.38
C LYS A 134 -8.91 -10.28 6.50
N CYS A 135 -8.47 -10.39 5.25
CA CYS A 135 -8.71 -9.39 4.23
C CYS A 135 -9.82 -9.87 3.30
N ARG A 136 -10.84 -9.03 3.07
CA ARG A 136 -11.84 -9.20 2.01
C ARG A 136 -11.24 -8.63 0.73
N TRP A 137 -10.95 -9.50 -0.23
CA TRP A 137 -10.28 -9.12 -1.48
C TRP A 137 -11.25 -8.66 -2.58
N ASP A 138 -12.54 -8.89 -2.36
CA ASP A 138 -13.64 -8.62 -3.28
C ASP A 138 -14.32 -7.26 -3.02
N VAL A 139 -13.80 -6.46 -2.08
CA VAL A 139 -14.34 -5.14 -1.73
C VAL A 139 -13.40 -4.03 -2.20
N ASN A 140 -13.92 -2.80 -2.25
CA ASN A 140 -13.25 -1.64 -2.82
C ASN A 140 -12.52 -0.75 -1.80
N GLY A 141 -12.27 -1.25 -0.60
CA GLY A 141 -11.59 -0.51 0.46
C GLY A 141 -10.07 -0.49 0.30
N TYR A 142 -9.44 0.26 1.19
CA TYR A 142 -7.99 0.31 1.30
C TYR A 142 -7.44 -0.89 2.07
N ARG A 143 -6.24 -1.31 1.67
CA ARG A 143 -5.44 -2.35 2.32
C ARG A 143 -3.97 -2.09 2.06
N LEU A 144 -3.11 -2.76 2.82
CA LEU A 144 -1.71 -2.89 2.44
C LEU A 144 -1.59 -3.66 1.11
N PRO A 145 -0.59 -3.33 0.28
CA PRO A 145 -0.26 -4.13 -0.88
C PRO A 145 0.23 -5.52 -0.42
N THR A 146 0.00 -6.52 -1.26
CA THR A 146 0.75 -7.78 -1.16
C THR A 146 2.21 -7.52 -1.47
N GLU A 147 3.10 -8.43 -1.05
CA GLU A 147 4.52 -8.35 -1.37
C GLU A 147 4.76 -8.29 -2.90
N ALA A 148 4.00 -9.09 -3.66
CA ALA A 148 4.09 -9.10 -5.12
C ALA A 148 3.62 -7.77 -5.76
N GLU A 149 2.52 -7.20 -5.28
CA GLU A 149 2.06 -5.88 -5.76
C GLU A 149 3.08 -4.79 -5.45
N TRP A 150 3.67 -4.81 -4.26
CA TRP A 150 4.69 -3.84 -3.86
C TRP A 150 5.96 -3.99 -4.71
N GLU A 151 6.49 -5.20 -4.87
CA GLU A 151 7.68 -5.44 -5.69
C GLU A 151 7.44 -5.08 -7.16
N TYR A 152 6.29 -5.46 -7.72
CA TYR A 152 5.93 -5.13 -9.09
C TYR A 152 5.86 -3.61 -9.33
N ALA A 153 5.22 -2.88 -8.42
CA ALA A 153 5.16 -1.42 -8.48
C ALA A 153 6.56 -0.79 -8.34
N ALA A 154 7.37 -1.26 -7.39
CA ALA A 154 8.74 -0.78 -7.18
C ALA A 154 9.66 -1.03 -8.39
N ARG A 155 9.44 -2.13 -9.13
CA ARG A 155 10.13 -2.42 -10.39
C ARG A 155 9.64 -1.56 -11.57
N GLY A 156 8.68 -0.67 -11.36
CA GLY A 156 8.12 0.23 -12.37
C GLY A 156 6.95 -0.36 -13.18
N GLY A 157 6.40 -1.48 -12.72
CA GLY A 157 5.28 -2.18 -13.35
C GLY A 157 5.48 -2.43 -14.85
N ILE A 158 4.38 -2.32 -15.61
CA ILE A 158 4.36 -2.66 -17.05
C ILE A 158 5.32 -1.81 -17.89
N ARG A 159 5.63 -0.57 -17.47
CA ARG A 159 6.54 0.32 -18.20
C ARG A 159 7.95 -0.24 -18.28
N ASN A 160 8.41 -0.94 -17.24
CA ASN A 160 9.71 -1.58 -17.26
C ASN A 160 9.69 -2.90 -18.05
N THR A 161 8.60 -3.66 -17.94
CA THR A 161 8.38 -4.88 -18.75
C THR A 161 8.43 -4.58 -20.25
N GLN A 162 7.74 -3.53 -20.70
CA GLN A 162 7.76 -3.11 -22.11
C GLN A 162 9.15 -2.66 -22.58
N LYS A 163 9.87 -1.88 -21.77
CA LYS A 163 11.25 -1.47 -22.09
C LYS A 163 12.18 -2.67 -22.26
N LYS A 164 12.00 -3.72 -21.45
CA LYS A 164 12.78 -4.94 -21.57
C LYS A 164 12.46 -5.69 -22.86
N ILE A 165 11.17 -5.88 -23.18
CA ILE A 165 10.74 -6.53 -24.43
C ILE A 165 11.32 -5.81 -25.66
N LEU A 166 11.30 -4.46 -25.67
CA LEU A 166 11.85 -3.68 -26.77
C LEU A 166 13.37 -3.86 -26.91
N LYS A 167 14.12 -3.87 -25.80
CA LYS A 167 15.56 -4.13 -25.84
C LYS A 167 15.89 -5.54 -26.33
N ASP A 168 15.19 -6.54 -25.82
CA ASP A 168 15.39 -7.95 -26.18
C ASP A 168 15.02 -8.19 -27.67
N ALA A 169 14.12 -7.38 -28.25
CA ALA A 169 13.75 -7.45 -29.66
C ALA A 169 14.76 -6.75 -30.61
N ASP A 170 15.53 -5.76 -30.11
CA ASP A 170 16.56 -5.07 -30.90
C ASP A 170 17.91 -5.83 -30.90
N GLU A 171 18.09 -6.81 -30.01
CA GLU A 171 19.30 -7.63 -29.87
C GLU A 171 19.22 -9.00 -30.59
N ASN A 172 18.10 -9.30 -31.26
CA ASN A 172 17.87 -10.53 -32.05
C ASN A 172 17.61 -10.21 -33.54
#